data_AF-A0A7W8HVG4-F1
#
_entry.id   AF-A0A7W8HVG4-F1
#
_cell.length_a   1.000
_cell.length_b   1.000
_cell.length_c   1.000
_cell.angle_alpha   90.00
_cell.angle_beta   90.00
_cell.angle_gamma   90.00
#
_symmetry.space_group_name_H-M   'P 1'
#
loop_
_entity.id
_entity.type
_entity.pdbx_description
1 polymer ?
#
loop_
_entity_poly.entity_id
_entity_poly.type
_entity_poly.pdbx_seq_one_letter_code
_entity_poly.pdbx_strand_id
1 'polypeptide(L)'
;MIRLTSTLATALAVAALLAAAPAPANDTVASMGAGGLVLEKTDGITMLSEDLYLSRDEVRVTYRFLNHTDEAIETIVAFPMPDIEPDWMGSVNGPTPDPMRTLPFITRIDGYSVPTQVEQKAMLDGVDVTRRLQRLGLPLIPYFDSLEGPVSELSEAQIAKLVADGLMESNVHDDGSRSSFGLWTLKTTHYWTQTFYPGEEVRIEHLYVPVVGGTTATGVSRPGDHWPEYDSKYCIDEPVRAAVARRQADGLQMRDSWLDYTLVTGANWSGPIGDFRLVVDKGSEDNVVSFCAEGVRRISPTQFEVRHANFTPTRDLNVLIVQGDRYE
;
A
#
# COMPACT_ATOMS: atom_id res chain seq x y z
N MET A 1 13.92 -8.48 -68.37
CA MET A 1 14.67 -7.21 -68.50
C MET A 1 14.64 -6.53 -67.13
N ILE A 2 15.76 -6.54 -66.38
CA ILE A 2 16.56 -5.34 -66.02
C ILE A 2 15.77 -4.40 -65.07
N ARG A 3 16.17 -3.98 -63.86
CA ARG A 3 17.37 -4.11 -63.00
C ARG A 3 17.05 -3.43 -61.63
N LEU A 4 17.72 -3.88 -60.56
CA LEU A 4 18.29 -3.16 -59.39
C LEU A 4 17.38 -2.28 -58.48
N THR A 5 17.12 -2.64 -57.21
CA THR A 5 17.93 -2.54 -55.95
C THR A 5 18.07 -1.13 -55.35
N SER A 6 17.57 -0.96 -54.11
CA SER A 6 18.26 -0.27 -52.99
C SER A 6 17.59 -0.69 -51.66
N THR A 7 18.16 -1.63 -50.91
CA THR A 7 19.05 -1.43 -49.73
C THR A 7 18.48 -0.61 -48.56
N LEU A 8 18.35 -1.35 -47.45
CA LEU A 8 18.57 -1.00 -46.03
C LEU A 8 17.70 0.09 -45.36
N ALA A 9 16.92 -0.35 -44.36
CA ALA A 9 17.08 0.14 -42.99
C ALA A 9 16.52 -0.89 -41.98
N THR A 10 17.43 -1.46 -41.22
CA THR A 10 17.25 -2.34 -40.06
C THR A 10 16.66 -1.55 -38.89
N ALA A 11 15.69 -2.09 -38.15
CA ALA A 11 15.53 -1.75 -36.73
C ALA A 11 14.79 -2.87 -35.98
N LEU A 12 15.50 -3.42 -35.00
CA LEU A 12 15.12 -4.39 -33.98
C LEU A 12 13.69 -4.23 -33.44
N ALA A 13 12.91 -5.31 -33.49
CA ALA A 13 11.81 -5.52 -32.57
C ALA A 13 12.38 -6.02 -31.23
N VAL A 14 12.57 -5.11 -30.27
CA VAL A 14 12.77 -5.47 -28.87
C VAL A 14 11.38 -5.70 -28.27
N ALA A 15 11.07 -6.95 -27.97
CA ALA A 15 9.92 -7.31 -27.15
C ALA A 15 10.18 -6.82 -25.71
N ALA A 16 9.55 -5.72 -25.32
CA ALA A 16 9.47 -5.32 -23.92
C ALA A 16 8.41 -6.19 -23.22
N LEU A 17 8.86 -7.12 -22.38
CA LEU A 17 8.00 -7.76 -21.40
C LEU A 17 7.51 -6.68 -20.43
N LEU A 18 6.19 -6.46 -20.41
CA LEU A 18 5.48 -5.73 -19.37
C LEU A 18 5.53 -6.55 -18.08
N ALA A 19 6.45 -6.21 -17.18
CA ALA A 19 6.33 -6.58 -15.78
C ALA A 19 5.52 -5.47 -15.08
N ALA A 20 4.31 -5.82 -14.63
CA ALA A 20 3.59 -4.99 -13.67
C ALA A 20 4.47 -4.86 -12.41
N ALA A 21 4.80 -3.63 -12.02
CA ALA A 21 5.64 -3.38 -10.86
C ALA A 21 4.80 -3.47 -9.57
N PRO A 22 5.24 -4.22 -8.53
CA PRO A 22 4.55 -4.29 -7.24
C PRO A 22 4.69 -2.99 -6.42
N ALA A 23 3.72 -2.71 -5.56
CA ALA A 23 3.70 -1.59 -4.63
C ALA A 23 4.42 -1.98 -3.30
N PRO A 24 5.39 -1.19 -2.79
CA PRO A 24 6.21 -1.56 -1.63
C PRO A 24 5.68 -1.07 -0.26
N ALA A 25 5.88 -1.85 0.80
CA ALA A 25 5.62 -1.54 2.22
C ALA A 25 6.19 -2.62 3.18
N ASN A 26 7.51 -2.75 3.25
CA ASN A 26 8.27 -3.28 4.40
C ASN A 26 9.59 -2.53 4.46
N ASP A 27 10.27 -2.62 5.60
CA ASP A 27 11.66 -2.20 5.70
C ASP A 27 12.51 -2.85 4.61
N THR A 28 13.33 -2.03 3.97
CA THR A 28 14.32 -2.44 2.97
C THR A 28 15.50 -1.49 3.06
N VAL A 29 16.67 -1.94 2.61
CA VAL A 29 17.78 -1.03 2.37
C VAL A 29 17.42 -0.11 1.19
N ALA A 30 17.97 1.10 1.18
CA ALA A 30 17.87 2.01 0.08
C ALA A 30 19.15 2.84 -0.13
N SER A 31 19.25 3.45 -1.31
CA SER A 31 20.22 4.51 -1.61
C SER A 31 19.52 5.72 -2.23
N MET A 32 20.24 6.83 -2.30
CA MET A 32 19.75 8.04 -2.96
C MET A 32 20.19 8.05 -4.43
N GLY A 33 19.23 7.90 -5.34
CA GLY A 33 19.43 8.03 -6.78
C GLY A 33 19.09 9.43 -7.30
N ALA A 34 19.36 9.69 -8.59
CA ALA A 34 19.05 10.97 -9.24
C ALA A 34 17.54 11.33 -9.27
N GLY A 35 16.67 10.37 -8.94
CA GLY A 35 15.22 10.51 -8.86
C GLY A 35 14.62 10.25 -7.47
N GLY A 36 15.42 10.29 -6.40
CA GLY A 36 14.96 10.03 -5.03
C GLY A 36 15.40 8.66 -4.49
N LEU A 37 14.72 8.18 -3.45
CA LEU A 37 15.04 6.94 -2.75
C LEU A 37 14.89 5.72 -3.68
N VAL A 38 15.89 4.85 -3.71
CA VAL A 38 15.94 3.61 -4.50
C VAL A 38 16.12 2.45 -3.54
N LEU A 39 15.19 1.50 -3.51
CA LEU A 39 15.31 0.31 -2.65
C LEU A 39 16.42 -0.60 -3.17
N GLU A 40 17.30 -1.04 -2.28
CA GLU A 40 18.47 -1.87 -2.54
C GLU A 40 18.40 -3.19 -1.78
N LYS A 41 19.23 -4.14 -2.21
CA LYS A 41 19.48 -5.38 -1.49
C LYS A 41 20.77 -5.29 -0.70
N THR A 42 20.80 -5.92 0.47
CA THR A 42 22.03 -6.08 1.24
C THR A 42 22.29 -7.56 1.48
N ASP A 43 23.53 -7.97 1.23
CA ASP A 43 23.97 -9.34 1.50
C ASP A 43 24.44 -9.54 2.95
N GLY A 44 24.74 -8.45 3.68
CA GLY A 44 25.36 -8.49 5.02
C GLY A 44 24.41 -8.38 6.22
N ILE A 45 23.15 -8.01 5.99
CA ILE A 45 22.14 -7.85 7.06
C ILE A 45 20.99 -8.83 6.81
N THR A 46 20.71 -9.66 7.81
CA THR A 46 19.62 -10.64 7.78
C THR A 46 18.47 -10.18 8.66
N MET A 47 17.23 -10.34 8.18
CA MET A 47 16.02 -10.19 9.00
C MET A 47 15.79 -11.48 9.80
N LEU A 48 16.13 -11.46 11.09
CA LEU A 48 15.93 -12.59 12.00
C LEU A 48 14.46 -12.84 12.29
N SER A 49 13.65 -11.78 12.37
CA SER A 49 12.21 -11.92 12.58
C SER A 49 11.41 -10.71 12.16
N GLU A 50 10.13 -10.94 11.90
CA GLU A 50 9.09 -9.93 11.74
C GLU A 50 7.87 -10.35 12.56
N ASP A 51 7.44 -9.50 13.51
CA ASP A 51 6.17 -9.63 14.23
C ASP A 51 5.24 -8.49 13.79
N LEU A 52 4.28 -8.85 12.95
CA LEU A 52 3.34 -7.95 12.30
C LEU A 52 1.95 -8.06 12.92
N TYR A 53 1.41 -6.94 13.37
CA TYR A 53 0.04 -6.81 13.83
C TYR A 53 -0.72 -5.82 12.93
N LEU A 54 -1.84 -6.28 12.39
CA LEU A 54 -2.70 -5.52 11.49
C LEU A 54 -4.11 -5.40 12.06
N SER A 55 -4.61 -4.18 12.12
CA SER A 55 -6.00 -3.86 12.41
C SER A 55 -6.41 -2.62 11.64
N ARG A 56 -7.71 -2.34 11.59
CA ARG A 56 -8.24 -1.11 10.98
C ARG A 56 -7.66 0.16 11.59
N ASP A 57 -7.44 0.15 12.90
CA ASP A 57 -7.11 1.36 13.65
C ASP A 57 -5.60 1.49 13.91
N GLU A 58 -4.83 0.41 13.72
CA GLU A 58 -3.42 0.36 14.07
C GLU A 58 -2.68 -0.74 13.31
N VAL A 59 -1.51 -0.40 12.77
CA VAL A 59 -0.47 -1.31 12.33
C VAL A 59 0.74 -1.19 13.25
N ARG A 60 1.23 -2.33 13.73
CA ARG A 60 2.50 -2.45 14.45
C ARG A 60 3.36 -3.49 13.78
N VAL A 61 4.63 -3.17 13.57
CA VAL A 61 5.59 -4.16 13.09
C VAL A 61 6.87 -4.04 13.90
N THR A 62 7.40 -5.18 14.32
CA THR A 62 8.68 -5.28 15.00
C THR A 62 9.60 -6.20 14.22
N TYR A 63 10.72 -5.64 13.77
CA TYR A 63 11.79 -6.39 13.13
C TYR A 63 12.94 -6.64 14.11
N ARG A 64 13.63 -7.75 13.90
CA ARG A 64 14.99 -7.97 14.43
C ARG A 64 15.93 -8.21 13.27
N PHE A 65 16.99 -7.40 13.20
CA PHE A 65 18.01 -7.50 12.17
C PHE A 65 19.35 -7.88 12.78
N LEU A 66 20.17 -8.60 12.04
CA LEU A 66 21.54 -8.96 12.44
C LEU A 66 22.50 -8.66 11.30
N ASN A 67 23.54 -7.89 11.60
CA ASN A 67 24.71 -7.80 10.74
C ASN A 67 25.63 -9.00 11.03
N HIS A 68 25.80 -9.87 10.03
CA HIS A 68 26.64 -11.07 10.14
C HIS A 68 28.06 -10.89 9.55
N THR A 69 28.40 -9.67 9.14
CA THR A 69 29.76 -9.30 8.72
C THR A 69 30.62 -8.91 9.92
N ASP A 70 31.91 -8.71 9.71
CA ASP A 70 32.89 -8.25 10.71
C ASP A 70 33.06 -6.73 10.74
N GLU A 71 32.38 -5.99 9.86
CA GLU A 71 32.43 -4.52 9.76
C GLU A 71 31.06 -3.89 10.00
N ALA A 72 31.04 -2.68 10.57
CA ALA A 72 29.78 -1.96 10.76
C ALA A 72 29.21 -1.55 9.39
N ILE A 73 27.91 -1.80 9.20
CA ILE A 73 27.19 -1.41 7.98
C ILE A 73 26.32 -0.20 8.31
N GLU A 74 26.67 0.96 7.76
CA GLU A 74 25.82 2.14 7.78
C GLU A 74 25.06 2.25 6.45
N THR A 75 23.73 2.33 6.52
CA THR A 75 22.89 2.41 5.32
C THR A 75 21.60 3.19 5.56
N ILE A 76 20.89 3.54 4.49
CA ILE A 76 19.54 4.07 4.58
C ILE A 76 18.58 2.90 4.69
N VAL A 77 17.74 2.92 5.73
CA VAL A 77 16.58 2.03 5.85
C VAL A 77 15.36 2.82 5.41
N ALA A 78 14.52 2.18 4.61
CA ALA A 78 13.33 2.75 4.03
C ALA A 78 12.11 1.90 4.39
N PHE A 79 11.09 2.53 4.96
CA PHE A 79 9.76 1.97 5.16
C PHE A 79 8.78 2.66 4.22
N PRO A 80 8.44 2.04 3.07
CA PRO A 80 7.40 2.55 2.21
C PRO A 80 6.03 2.32 2.85
N MET A 81 5.14 3.29 2.73
CA MET A 81 3.76 3.20 3.20
C MET A 81 2.91 2.59 2.07
N PRO A 82 1.77 1.95 2.41
CA PRO A 82 0.79 1.54 1.40
C PRO A 82 0.44 2.68 0.44
N ASP A 83 0.28 2.32 -0.83
CA ASP A 83 -0.07 3.26 -1.89
C ASP A 83 -1.44 3.89 -1.64
N ILE A 84 -1.55 5.18 -1.93
CA ILE A 84 -2.82 5.91 -1.94
C ILE A 84 -3.24 6.04 -3.40
N GLU A 85 -4.09 5.12 -3.84
CA GLU A 85 -4.62 5.08 -5.21
C GLU A 85 -5.78 6.08 -5.42
N PRO A 86 -6.08 6.44 -6.68
CA PRO A 86 -7.31 7.15 -7.03
C PRO A 86 -8.55 6.41 -6.54
N ASP A 87 -9.33 7.03 -5.65
CA ASP A 87 -10.61 6.50 -5.21
C ASP A 87 -11.75 7.28 -5.89
N TRP A 88 -12.46 6.61 -6.79
CA TRP A 88 -13.58 7.13 -7.56
C TRP A 88 -14.88 7.09 -6.74
N MET A 89 -14.94 6.22 -5.72
CA MET A 89 -16.10 6.03 -4.87
C MET A 89 -16.12 6.97 -3.66
N GLY A 90 -15.07 7.79 -3.51
CA GLY A 90 -15.03 8.93 -2.59
C GLY A 90 -15.42 8.57 -1.17
N SER A 91 -14.44 8.20 -0.34
CA SER A 91 -14.56 8.35 1.11
C SER A 91 -15.88 7.85 1.70
N VAL A 92 -16.14 6.55 1.56
CA VAL A 92 -17.23 5.91 2.30
C VAL A 92 -17.08 6.07 3.83
N ASN A 93 -15.90 6.47 4.30
CA ASN A 93 -15.58 6.66 5.70
C ASN A 93 -15.54 8.13 6.17
N GLY A 94 -16.06 9.09 5.38
CA GLY A 94 -15.97 10.53 5.71
C GLY A 94 -14.62 11.14 5.31
N PRO A 95 -14.33 12.40 5.68
CA PRO A 95 -13.18 13.13 5.16
C PRO A 95 -11.91 12.32 5.35
N THR A 96 -11.21 11.99 4.26
CA THR A 96 -9.97 11.23 4.36
C THR A 96 -8.97 12.09 5.13
N PRO A 97 -8.52 11.67 6.31
CA PRO A 97 -7.54 12.43 7.06
C PRO A 97 -6.28 12.57 6.19
N ASP A 98 -5.79 13.79 5.97
CA ASP A 98 -4.47 13.99 5.34
C ASP A 98 -3.45 13.19 6.17
N PRO A 99 -2.88 12.10 5.64
CA PRO A 99 -2.04 11.19 6.42
C PRO A 99 -0.86 11.91 7.08
N MET A 100 -0.38 13.01 6.49
CA MET A 100 0.68 13.83 7.04
C MET A 100 0.24 14.74 8.19
N ARG A 101 -1.06 15.09 8.27
CA ARG A 101 -1.60 15.97 9.32
C ARG A 101 -2.23 15.21 10.48
N THR A 102 -2.58 13.94 10.31
CA THR A 102 -3.39 13.22 11.31
C THR A 102 -2.75 11.96 11.89
N LEU A 103 -1.71 11.39 11.28
CA LEU A 103 -1.20 10.08 11.71
C LEU A 103 0.32 10.12 11.98
N PRO A 104 0.79 9.98 13.23
CA PRO A 104 2.22 9.88 13.50
C PRO A 104 2.72 8.49 13.09
N PHE A 105 3.55 8.43 12.05
CA PHE A 105 4.42 7.26 11.84
C PHE A 105 5.53 7.32 12.89
N ILE A 106 5.48 6.40 13.85
CA ILE A 106 6.44 6.31 14.95
C ILE A 106 7.43 5.20 14.61
N THR A 107 8.72 5.54 14.62
CA THR A 107 9.82 4.56 14.53
C THR A 107 10.60 4.55 15.82
N ARG A 108 10.91 3.35 16.33
CA ARG A 108 11.83 3.16 17.45
C ARG A 108 12.93 2.19 17.08
N ILE A 109 14.13 2.49 17.53
CA ILE A 109 15.31 1.62 17.42
C ILE A 109 15.75 1.29 18.84
N ASP A 110 15.75 0.00 19.18
CA ASP A 110 16.05 -0.51 20.51
C ASP A 110 15.27 0.20 21.64
N GLY A 111 14.01 0.58 21.34
CA GLY A 111 13.10 1.26 22.24
C GLY A 111 13.21 2.79 22.26
N TYR A 112 14.18 3.39 21.55
CA TYR A 112 14.34 4.84 21.45
C TYR A 112 13.67 5.38 20.19
N SER A 113 12.82 6.40 20.33
CA SER A 113 12.19 7.04 19.16
C SER A 113 13.23 7.72 18.27
N VAL A 114 13.16 7.46 16.96
CA VAL A 114 14.06 8.05 15.96
C VAL A 114 13.22 8.81 14.92
N PRO A 115 13.56 10.08 14.62
CA PRO A 115 12.86 10.82 13.58
C PRO A 115 13.17 10.24 12.20
N THR A 116 12.16 10.15 11.36
CA THR A 116 12.32 9.73 9.96
C THR A 116 12.17 10.93 9.03
N GLN A 117 12.85 10.85 7.89
CA GLN A 117 12.61 11.71 6.75
C GLN A 117 11.50 11.10 5.89
N VAL A 118 10.83 11.92 5.07
CA VAL A 118 9.72 11.49 4.21
C VAL A 118 10.01 11.86 2.76
N GLU A 119 9.89 10.88 1.86
CA GLU A 119 9.79 11.10 0.42
C GLU A 119 8.35 10.83 -0.03
N GLN A 120 7.81 11.71 -0.86
CA GLN A 120 6.51 11.51 -1.51
C GLN A 120 6.64 11.64 -3.02
N LYS A 121 5.99 10.71 -3.73
CA LYS A 121 5.91 10.69 -5.19
C LYS A 121 4.48 10.48 -5.65
N ALA A 122 4.01 11.34 -6.53
CA ALA A 122 2.80 11.11 -7.30
C ALA A 122 3.19 10.38 -8.60
N MET A 123 2.64 9.19 -8.79
CA MET A 123 2.94 8.31 -9.91
C MET A 123 1.69 8.12 -10.78
N LEU A 124 1.80 8.39 -12.07
CA LEU A 124 0.77 8.07 -13.07
C LEU A 124 1.37 7.06 -14.05
N ASP A 125 0.82 5.84 -14.11
CA ASP A 125 1.29 4.77 -15.00
C ASP A 125 2.82 4.55 -14.96
N GLY A 126 3.40 4.61 -13.75
CA GLY A 126 4.84 4.46 -13.53
C GLY A 126 5.68 5.72 -13.81
N VAL A 127 5.06 6.83 -14.22
CA VAL A 127 5.73 8.12 -14.45
C VAL A 127 5.58 9.02 -13.22
N ASP A 128 6.70 9.55 -12.72
CA ASP A 128 6.70 10.53 -11.63
C ASP A 128 6.20 11.90 -12.13
N VAL A 129 5.05 12.31 -11.63
CA VAL A 129 4.38 13.59 -11.95
C VAL A 129 4.44 14.61 -10.80
N THR A 130 5.19 14.31 -9.73
CA THR A 130 5.25 15.09 -8.49
C THR A 130 5.57 16.56 -8.73
N ARG A 131 6.67 16.85 -9.44
CA ARG A 131 7.10 18.24 -9.75
C ARG A 131 6.11 18.97 -10.64
N ARG A 132 5.28 18.26 -11.41
CA ARG A 132 4.26 18.87 -12.24
C ARG A 132 3.09 19.35 -11.38
N LEU A 133 2.60 18.50 -10.47
CA LEU A 133 1.52 18.84 -9.54
C LEU A 133 1.93 19.99 -8.61
N GLN A 134 3.11 19.91 -8.01
CA GLN A 134 3.62 20.95 -7.10
C GLN A 134 3.76 22.32 -7.79
N ARG A 135 4.22 22.36 -9.06
CA ARG A 135 4.31 23.62 -9.82
C ARG A 135 2.95 24.24 -10.14
N LEU A 136 1.89 23.44 -10.13
CA LEU A 136 0.51 23.88 -10.31
C LEU A 136 -0.19 24.18 -8.97
N GLY A 137 0.51 24.05 -7.84
CA GLY A 137 -0.09 24.23 -6.52
C GLY A 137 -1.05 23.11 -6.11
N LEU A 138 -1.06 21.98 -6.83
CA LEU A 138 -1.91 20.84 -6.52
C LEU A 138 -1.28 19.97 -5.42
N PRO A 139 -2.08 19.46 -4.45
CA PRO A 139 -1.60 18.48 -3.49
C PRO A 139 -1.30 17.15 -4.18
N LEU A 140 -0.47 16.33 -3.52
CA LEU A 140 -0.15 14.99 -4.02
C LEU A 140 -1.20 13.94 -3.62
N ILE A 141 -2.09 14.23 -2.67
CA ILE A 141 -3.22 13.35 -2.35
C ILE A 141 -4.24 13.46 -3.51
N PRO A 142 -4.63 12.34 -4.16
CA PRO A 142 -5.46 12.37 -5.37
C PRO A 142 -6.97 12.53 -5.10
N TYR A 143 -7.38 12.62 -3.83
CA TYR A 143 -8.79 12.63 -3.44
C TYR A 143 -9.50 13.96 -3.71
N PHE A 144 -10.80 13.87 -3.99
CA PHE A 144 -11.66 15.01 -4.32
C PHE A 144 -11.58 16.14 -3.29
N ASP A 145 -11.78 15.85 -2.00
CA ASP A 145 -11.77 16.85 -0.92
C ASP A 145 -10.44 17.64 -0.84
N SER A 146 -9.33 17.00 -1.22
CA SER A 146 -8.02 17.65 -1.25
C SER A 146 -7.85 18.56 -2.47
N LEU A 147 -8.53 18.26 -3.58
CA LEU A 147 -8.35 18.91 -4.86
C LEU A 147 -9.34 20.06 -5.13
N GLU A 148 -10.53 20.07 -4.52
CA GLU A 148 -11.59 21.04 -4.82
C GLU A 148 -11.10 22.50 -4.80
N GLY A 149 -10.49 22.93 -3.69
CA GLY A 149 -9.93 24.27 -3.54
C GLY A 149 -8.79 24.55 -4.53
N PRO A 150 -7.69 23.79 -4.51
CA PRO A 150 -6.55 24.00 -5.41
C PRO A 150 -6.89 23.98 -6.90
N VAL A 151 -7.82 23.11 -7.33
CA VAL A 151 -8.25 23.05 -8.74
C VAL A 151 -9.04 24.29 -9.14
N SER A 152 -9.82 24.88 -8.22
CA SER A 152 -10.57 26.11 -8.49
C SER A 152 -9.67 27.33 -8.77
N GLU A 153 -8.39 27.27 -8.37
CA GLU A 153 -7.40 28.32 -8.64
C GLU A 153 -6.73 28.18 -10.01
N LEU A 154 -6.93 27.05 -10.71
CA LEU A 154 -6.38 26.81 -12.04
C LEU A 154 -7.23 27.45 -13.14
N SER A 155 -6.58 27.89 -14.22
CA SER A 155 -7.29 28.27 -15.44
C SER A 155 -7.91 27.07 -16.15
N GLU A 156 -9.00 27.29 -16.90
CA GLU A 156 -9.63 26.26 -17.74
C GLU A 156 -8.64 25.56 -18.69
N ALA A 157 -7.66 26.29 -19.22
CA ALA A 157 -6.61 25.71 -20.06
C ALA A 157 -5.68 24.76 -19.30
N GLN A 158 -5.36 25.06 -18.03
CA GLN A 158 -4.58 24.16 -17.18
C GLN A 158 -5.38 22.91 -16.83
N ILE A 159 -6.66 23.06 -16.48
CA ILE A 159 -7.56 21.93 -16.19
C ILE A 159 -7.70 21.03 -17.42
N ALA A 160 -8.03 21.60 -18.58
CA ALA A 160 -8.15 20.86 -19.83
C ALA A 160 -6.85 20.10 -20.18
N LYS A 161 -5.68 20.68 -19.88
CA LYS A 161 -4.40 20.01 -20.08
C LYS A 161 -4.18 18.84 -19.10
N LEU A 162 -4.59 18.98 -17.84
CA LEU A 162 -4.50 17.88 -16.86
C LEU A 162 -5.40 16.71 -17.28
N VAL A 163 -6.61 17.00 -17.76
CA VAL A 163 -7.54 16.00 -18.29
C VAL A 163 -6.98 15.33 -19.54
N ALA A 164 -6.50 16.11 -20.51
CA ALA A 164 -5.93 15.57 -21.74
C ALA A 164 -4.69 14.70 -21.51
N ASP A 165 -3.90 15.00 -20.47
CA ASP A 165 -2.71 14.24 -20.10
C ASP A 165 -3.02 13.06 -19.15
N GLY A 166 -4.31 12.78 -18.85
CA GLY A 166 -4.73 11.66 -18.02
C GLY A 166 -4.43 11.79 -16.53
N LEU A 167 -4.05 12.99 -16.06
CA LEU A 167 -3.77 13.25 -14.64
C LEU A 167 -5.03 13.49 -13.81
N MET A 168 -6.13 13.85 -14.46
CA MET A 168 -7.33 14.30 -13.76
C MET A 168 -8.58 13.95 -14.56
N GLU A 169 -9.62 13.53 -13.87
CA GLU A 169 -10.99 13.62 -14.39
C GLU A 169 -11.62 14.91 -13.88
N SER A 170 -12.37 15.62 -14.71
CA SER A 170 -13.07 16.84 -14.30
C SER A 170 -14.43 16.92 -14.97
N ASN A 171 -15.49 16.91 -14.16
CA ASN A 171 -16.87 16.95 -14.58
C ASN A 171 -17.51 18.26 -14.13
N VAL A 172 -18.19 18.95 -15.04
CA VAL A 172 -18.99 20.14 -14.74
C VAL A 172 -20.45 19.71 -14.67
N HIS A 173 -21.11 20.03 -13.56
CA HIS A 173 -22.50 19.68 -13.29
C HIS A 173 -23.46 20.74 -13.83
N ASP A 174 -24.74 20.39 -13.92
CA ASP A 174 -25.79 21.28 -14.45
C ASP A 174 -25.94 22.59 -13.64
N ASP A 175 -25.57 22.58 -12.36
CA ASP A 175 -25.57 23.76 -11.48
C ASP A 175 -24.32 24.64 -11.63
N GLY A 176 -23.41 24.27 -12.53
CA GLY A 176 -22.14 24.96 -12.78
C GLY A 176 -21.02 24.62 -11.80
N SER A 177 -21.27 23.75 -10.82
CA SER A 177 -20.21 23.22 -9.96
C SER A 177 -19.31 22.25 -10.72
N ARG A 178 -18.07 22.07 -10.25
CA ARG A 178 -17.07 21.20 -10.87
C ARG A 178 -16.58 20.16 -9.86
N SER A 179 -16.64 18.88 -10.23
CA SER A 179 -15.98 17.80 -9.50
C SER A 179 -14.72 17.36 -10.23
N SER A 180 -13.58 17.36 -9.53
CA SER A 180 -12.30 16.94 -10.12
C SER A 180 -11.58 15.90 -9.26
N PHE A 181 -11.07 14.86 -9.90
CA PHE A 181 -10.42 13.72 -9.25
C PHE A 181 -9.02 13.52 -9.82
N GLY A 182 -8.04 13.30 -8.96
CA GLY A 182 -6.69 12.95 -9.40
C GLY A 182 -6.63 11.49 -9.83
N LEU A 183 -5.90 11.21 -10.90
CA LEU A 183 -5.74 9.86 -11.45
C LEU A 183 -4.34 9.26 -11.17
N TRP A 184 -3.57 9.87 -10.27
CA TRP A 184 -2.24 9.39 -9.87
C TRP A 184 -2.29 8.65 -8.53
N THR A 185 -1.35 7.75 -8.33
CA THR A 185 -1.10 7.08 -7.05
C THR A 185 -0.08 7.87 -6.24
N LEU A 186 -0.39 8.19 -4.98
CA LEU A 186 0.57 8.77 -4.06
C LEU A 186 1.33 7.65 -3.34
N LYS A 187 2.65 7.67 -3.50
CA LYS A 187 3.60 6.83 -2.77
C LYS A 187 4.27 7.66 -1.68
N THR A 188 4.29 7.16 -0.46
CA THR A 188 5.00 7.79 0.67
C THR A 188 6.05 6.82 1.21
N THR A 189 7.24 7.31 1.53
CA THR A 189 8.31 6.48 2.11
C THR A 189 8.99 7.22 3.25
N HIS A 190 8.98 6.59 4.42
CA HIS A 190 9.77 7.02 5.56
C HIS A 190 11.18 6.43 5.44
N TYR A 191 12.21 7.21 5.75
CA TYR A 191 13.58 6.72 5.71
C TYR A 191 14.47 7.38 6.75
N TRP A 192 15.50 6.65 7.18
CA TRP A 192 16.51 7.12 8.14
C TRP A 192 17.84 6.40 7.89
N THR A 193 18.93 6.97 8.42
CA THR A 193 20.23 6.29 8.43
C THR A 193 20.30 5.36 9.64
N GLN A 194 20.65 4.10 9.41
CA GLN A 194 20.85 3.08 10.43
C GLN A 194 22.26 2.51 10.34
N THR A 195 22.91 2.37 11.50
CA THR A 195 24.15 1.62 11.63
C THR A 195 23.84 0.25 12.24
N PHE A 196 24.28 -0.82 11.60
CA PHE A 196 24.21 -2.19 12.12
C PHE A 196 25.62 -2.63 12.51
N TYR A 197 25.89 -2.76 13.81
CA TYR A 197 27.19 -3.18 14.31
C TYR A 197 27.40 -4.70 14.16
N PRO A 198 28.64 -5.17 13.92
CA PRO A 198 28.95 -6.59 13.76
C PRO A 198 28.45 -7.45 14.91
N GLY A 199 27.67 -8.48 14.60
CA GLY A 199 27.19 -9.45 15.59
C GLY A 199 26.18 -8.91 16.61
N GLU A 200 25.73 -7.67 16.46
CA GLU A 200 24.69 -7.07 17.31
C GLU A 200 23.32 -7.15 16.61
N GLU A 201 22.30 -7.56 17.37
CA GLU A 201 20.92 -7.49 16.92
C GLU A 201 20.39 -6.07 17.09
N VAL A 202 19.70 -5.55 16.07
CA VAL A 202 18.98 -4.28 16.13
C VAL A 202 17.49 -4.54 16.09
N ARG A 203 16.74 -4.00 17.04
CA ARG A 203 15.28 -4.04 17.05
C ARG A 203 14.72 -2.75 16.45
N ILE A 204 13.94 -2.88 15.37
CA ILE A 204 13.26 -1.75 14.72
C ILE A 204 11.75 -1.96 14.88
N GLU A 205 11.07 -0.95 15.39
CA GLU A 205 9.62 -0.98 15.65
C GLU A 205 8.94 0.17 14.92
N HIS A 206 7.85 -0.13 14.20
CA HIS A 206 6.96 0.89 13.64
C HIS A 206 5.56 0.78 14.23
N LEU A 207 4.94 1.95 14.38
CA LEU A 207 3.55 2.11 14.77
C LEU A 207 2.94 3.22 13.91
N TYR A 208 1.84 2.91 13.23
CA TYR A 208 1.07 3.88 12.46
C TYR A 208 -0.39 3.45 12.34
N VAL A 209 -1.24 4.39 11.97
CA VAL A 209 -2.63 4.09 11.61
C VAL A 209 -2.68 3.87 10.11
N PRO A 210 -3.27 2.77 9.62
CA PRO A 210 -3.29 2.51 8.20
C PRO A 210 -4.29 3.42 7.46
N VAL A 211 -4.06 3.61 6.17
CA VAL A 211 -5.09 4.10 5.27
C VAL A 211 -6.04 2.94 4.99
N VAL A 212 -7.33 3.16 5.25
CA VAL A 212 -8.36 2.13 5.12
C VAL A 212 -9.38 2.58 4.09
N GLY A 213 -9.45 1.86 2.96
CA GLY A 213 -10.53 2.03 2.00
C GLY A 213 -11.77 1.24 2.41
N GLY A 214 -12.90 1.44 1.72
CA GLY A 214 -14.12 0.67 2.01
C GLY A 214 -15.28 0.95 1.07
N THR A 215 -16.37 0.19 1.25
CA THR A 215 -17.65 0.35 0.55
C THR A 215 -18.76 0.69 1.53
N THR A 216 -19.93 1.15 1.05
CA THR A 216 -21.09 1.46 1.93
C THR A 216 -21.92 0.22 2.21
N ALA A 217 -21.76 -0.81 1.37
CA ALA A 217 -22.42 -2.08 1.46
C ALA A 217 -21.53 -3.17 0.87
N THR A 218 -21.55 -4.35 1.47
CA THR A 218 -20.81 -5.51 0.97
C THR A 218 -21.58 -6.25 -0.13
N GLY A 219 -20.85 -6.67 -1.18
CA GLY A 219 -21.34 -7.61 -2.19
C GLY A 219 -21.03 -9.08 -1.86
N VAL A 220 -20.24 -9.35 -0.82
CA VAL A 220 -19.60 -10.67 -0.57
C VAL A 220 -20.60 -11.82 -0.46
N SER A 221 -21.75 -11.60 0.18
CA SER A 221 -22.76 -12.63 0.43
C SER A 221 -23.86 -12.70 -0.65
N ARG A 222 -23.87 -11.80 -1.64
CA ARG A 222 -24.94 -11.76 -2.66
C ARG A 222 -24.76 -12.86 -3.71
N PRO A 223 -25.75 -13.74 -3.92
CA PRO A 223 -25.66 -14.76 -4.96
C PRO A 223 -25.52 -14.13 -6.35
N GLY A 224 -24.51 -14.52 -7.11
CA GLY A 224 -24.26 -14.01 -8.46
C GLY A 224 -23.35 -12.79 -8.54
N ASP A 225 -23.08 -12.11 -7.42
CA ASP A 225 -22.11 -11.02 -7.33
C ASP A 225 -20.70 -11.58 -7.09
N HIS A 226 -20.24 -12.43 -8.02
CA HIS A 226 -18.88 -12.95 -8.03
C HIS A 226 -17.99 -12.07 -8.88
N TRP A 227 -16.95 -11.54 -8.25
CA TRP A 227 -15.93 -10.71 -8.88
C TRP A 227 -14.62 -11.49 -8.76
N PRO A 228 -14.27 -12.34 -9.76
CA PRO A 228 -13.17 -13.29 -9.59
C PRO A 228 -11.84 -12.66 -9.17
N GLU A 229 -11.56 -11.45 -9.67
CA GLU A 229 -10.37 -10.68 -9.31
C GLU A 229 -10.39 -10.28 -7.82
N TYR A 230 -11.54 -9.82 -7.33
CA TYR A 230 -11.75 -9.41 -5.96
C TYR A 230 -11.76 -10.61 -4.99
N ASP A 231 -12.43 -11.69 -5.38
CA ASP A 231 -12.42 -12.96 -4.64
C ASP A 231 -10.99 -13.51 -4.52
N SER A 232 -10.22 -13.45 -5.61
CA SER A 232 -8.82 -13.86 -5.63
C SER A 232 -7.92 -12.91 -4.82
N LYS A 233 -8.17 -11.60 -4.83
CA LYS A 233 -7.38 -10.60 -4.09
C LYS A 233 -7.47 -10.84 -2.58
N TYR A 234 -8.68 -11.10 -2.08
CA TYR A 234 -8.94 -11.24 -0.64
C TYR A 234 -9.09 -12.68 -0.14
N CYS A 235 -9.02 -13.68 -1.03
CA CYS A 235 -9.29 -15.09 -0.73
C CYS A 235 -10.68 -15.31 -0.13
N ILE A 236 -11.69 -14.81 -0.82
CA ILE A 236 -13.09 -14.94 -0.42
C ILE A 236 -13.61 -16.31 -0.86
N ASP A 237 -13.87 -17.16 0.12
CA ASP A 237 -14.40 -18.50 -0.08
C ASP A 237 -15.83 -18.66 0.49
N GLU A 238 -16.43 -19.82 0.28
CA GLU A 238 -17.78 -20.11 0.73
C GLU A 238 -17.97 -19.96 2.27
N PRO A 239 -17.04 -20.43 3.12
CA PRO A 239 -17.05 -20.11 4.55
C PRO A 239 -17.15 -18.61 4.88
N VAL A 240 -16.36 -17.77 4.21
CA VAL A 240 -16.40 -16.30 4.39
C VAL A 240 -17.78 -15.77 3.99
N ARG A 241 -18.30 -16.16 2.83
CA ARG A 241 -19.64 -15.72 2.36
C ARG A 241 -20.74 -16.14 3.31
N ALA A 242 -20.71 -17.39 3.78
CA ALA A 242 -21.67 -17.90 4.75
C ALA A 242 -21.56 -17.19 6.11
N ALA A 243 -20.37 -16.74 6.50
CA ALA A 243 -20.19 -15.92 7.71
C ALA A 243 -20.84 -14.53 7.53
N VAL A 244 -20.60 -13.86 6.41
CA VAL A 244 -21.22 -12.55 6.11
C VAL A 244 -22.75 -12.66 6.03
N ALA A 245 -23.27 -13.66 5.32
CA ALA A 245 -24.71 -13.90 5.21
C ALA A 245 -25.38 -14.13 6.58
N ARG A 246 -24.71 -14.84 7.50
CA ARG A 246 -25.20 -15.03 8.87
C ARG A 246 -25.28 -13.71 9.63
N ARG A 247 -24.25 -12.87 9.54
CA ARG A 247 -24.26 -11.54 10.19
C ARG A 247 -25.39 -10.65 9.67
N GLN A 248 -25.65 -10.68 8.36
CA GLN A 248 -26.79 -9.97 7.78
C GLN A 248 -28.13 -10.53 8.28
N ALA A 249 -28.27 -11.85 8.39
CA ALA A 249 -29.47 -12.49 8.94
C ALA A 249 -29.70 -12.12 10.42
N ASP A 250 -28.62 -11.87 11.17
CA ASP A 250 -28.66 -11.37 12.55
C ASP A 250 -29.00 -9.86 12.65
N GLY A 251 -29.25 -9.20 11.50
CA GLY A 251 -29.68 -7.81 11.43
C GLY A 251 -28.55 -6.78 11.28
N LEU A 252 -27.30 -7.21 11.10
CA LEU A 252 -26.17 -6.31 10.90
C LEU A 252 -26.16 -5.74 9.48
N GLN A 253 -25.92 -4.43 9.36
CA GLN A 253 -25.56 -3.82 8.09
C GLN A 253 -24.08 -4.05 7.87
N MET A 254 -23.77 -4.67 6.74
CA MET A 254 -22.41 -5.12 6.45
C MET A 254 -21.78 -4.25 5.36
N ARG A 255 -20.57 -3.76 5.61
CA ARG A 255 -19.78 -2.94 4.68
C ARG A 255 -18.35 -3.44 4.58
N ASP A 256 -17.70 -3.23 3.45
CA ASP A 256 -16.32 -3.68 3.28
C ASP A 256 -15.33 -2.63 3.75
N SER A 257 -14.22 -3.09 4.32
CA SER A 257 -13.07 -2.30 4.74
C SER A 257 -11.80 -3.03 4.33
N TRP A 258 -10.89 -2.36 3.64
CA TRP A 258 -9.68 -2.95 3.10
C TRP A 258 -8.44 -2.42 3.82
N LEU A 259 -7.49 -3.31 4.05
CA LEU A 259 -6.16 -2.99 4.53
C LEU A 259 -5.14 -3.74 3.67
N ASP A 260 -4.31 -2.99 2.97
CA ASP A 260 -3.24 -3.53 2.14
C ASP A 260 -1.89 -3.33 2.88
N TYR A 261 -1.07 -4.38 2.90
CA TYR A 261 0.27 -4.37 3.51
C TYR A 261 1.22 -5.15 2.60
N THR A 262 2.27 -4.51 2.12
CA THR A 262 3.25 -5.19 1.29
C THR A 262 4.05 -6.16 2.14
N LEU A 263 4.34 -7.36 1.65
CA LEU A 263 5.26 -8.30 2.30
C LEU A 263 6.51 -8.54 1.45
N VAL A 264 6.43 -8.39 0.13
CA VAL A 264 7.51 -8.80 -0.79
C VAL A 264 8.84 -8.07 -0.59
N THR A 265 8.83 -6.83 -0.08
CA THR A 265 10.04 -6.05 0.19
C THR A 265 10.91 -6.64 1.30
N GLY A 266 10.35 -7.49 2.17
CA GLY A 266 11.15 -8.27 3.13
C GLY A 266 12.19 -9.17 2.46
N ALA A 267 12.02 -9.53 1.18
CA ALA A 267 12.98 -10.29 0.38
C ALA A 267 14.19 -9.48 -0.13
N ASN A 268 14.29 -8.19 0.22
CA ASN A 268 15.46 -7.36 -0.09
C ASN A 268 16.60 -7.52 0.93
N TRP A 269 16.33 -8.14 2.08
CA TRP A 269 17.35 -8.49 3.07
C TRP A 269 18.04 -9.81 2.73
N SER A 270 19.17 -10.08 3.38
CA SER A 270 19.95 -11.30 3.15
C SER A 270 19.19 -12.53 3.67
N GLY A 271 18.69 -13.33 2.73
CA GLY A 271 17.97 -14.58 3.02
C GLY A 271 16.48 -14.42 3.35
N PRO A 272 15.80 -15.50 3.72
CA PRO A 272 14.41 -15.45 4.17
C PRO A 272 14.27 -14.80 5.55
N ILE A 273 13.06 -14.37 5.88
CA ILE A 273 12.70 -13.94 7.24
C ILE A 273 12.78 -15.15 8.17
N GLY A 274 13.62 -15.08 9.20
CA GLY A 274 13.86 -16.20 10.11
C GLY A 274 12.60 -16.70 10.80
N ASP A 275 11.97 -15.87 11.64
CA ASP A 275 10.67 -16.10 12.28
C ASP A 275 9.66 -15.03 11.86
N PHE A 276 8.62 -15.43 11.15
CA PHE A 276 7.54 -14.55 10.73
C PHE A 276 6.27 -14.84 11.53
N ARG A 277 5.70 -13.79 12.12
CA ARG A 277 4.40 -13.84 12.78
C ARG A 277 3.53 -12.71 12.26
N LEU A 278 2.32 -13.06 11.84
CA LEU A 278 1.26 -12.12 11.50
C LEU A 278 0.08 -12.32 12.45
N VAL A 279 -0.47 -11.23 12.97
CA VAL A 279 -1.76 -11.17 13.65
C VAL A 279 -2.66 -10.19 12.91
N VAL A 280 -3.81 -10.68 12.45
CA VAL A 280 -4.89 -9.84 11.89
C VAL A 280 -6.00 -9.75 12.92
N ASP A 281 -6.32 -8.53 13.37
CA ASP A 281 -7.42 -8.24 14.28
C ASP A 281 -8.59 -7.60 13.54
N LYS A 282 -9.73 -8.29 13.53
CA LYS A 282 -10.96 -7.78 12.89
C LYS A 282 -11.72 -6.77 13.76
N GLY A 283 -11.24 -6.45 14.96
CA GLY A 283 -11.73 -5.38 15.84
C GLY A 283 -13.02 -5.69 16.61
N SER A 284 -14.03 -6.28 15.98
CA SER A 284 -15.31 -6.63 16.60
C SER A 284 -15.70 -8.06 16.29
N GLU A 285 -16.39 -8.74 17.22
CA GLU A 285 -16.97 -10.06 16.98
C GLU A 285 -18.00 -10.07 15.85
N ASP A 286 -18.64 -8.93 15.57
CA ASP A 286 -19.64 -8.76 14.51
C ASP A 286 -19.03 -8.68 13.10
N ASN A 287 -17.72 -8.42 13.00
CA ASN A 287 -17.02 -8.35 11.73
C ASN A 287 -16.68 -9.75 11.19
N VAL A 288 -16.48 -9.86 9.88
CA VAL A 288 -15.89 -11.02 9.22
C VAL A 288 -14.57 -10.59 8.60
N VAL A 289 -13.55 -11.45 8.61
CA VAL A 289 -12.24 -11.15 8.02
C VAL A 289 -11.86 -12.22 7.00
N SER A 290 -11.23 -11.81 5.91
CA SER A 290 -10.78 -12.65 4.82
C SER A 290 -9.44 -12.11 4.30
N PHE A 291 -8.44 -12.98 4.25
CA PHE A 291 -7.13 -12.66 3.70
C PHE A 291 -6.45 -13.94 3.25
N CYS A 292 -5.64 -13.82 2.22
CA CYS A 292 -4.89 -14.94 1.70
C CYS A 292 -3.69 -15.26 2.59
N ALA A 293 -3.72 -16.38 3.31
CA ALA A 293 -2.57 -16.95 4.03
C ALA A 293 -2.76 -18.45 4.31
N GLU A 294 -1.66 -19.18 4.45
CA GLU A 294 -1.68 -20.60 4.83
C GLU A 294 -1.48 -20.75 6.35
N GLY A 295 -2.18 -21.70 6.98
CA GLY A 295 -2.01 -21.99 8.40
C GLY A 295 -2.67 -20.98 9.35
N VAL A 296 -3.68 -20.23 8.89
CA VAL A 296 -4.43 -19.27 9.70
C VAL A 296 -5.07 -19.97 10.91
N ARG A 297 -4.78 -19.46 12.11
CA ARG A 297 -5.34 -19.93 13.38
C ARG A 297 -6.04 -18.81 14.12
N ARG A 298 -7.29 -19.02 14.51
CA ARG A 298 -7.98 -18.10 15.44
C ARG A 298 -7.32 -18.17 16.83
N ILE A 299 -6.89 -17.04 17.37
CA ILE A 299 -6.23 -16.94 18.68
C ILE A 299 -7.05 -16.20 19.73
N SER A 300 -8.05 -15.43 19.29
CA SER A 300 -9.01 -14.75 20.17
C SER A 300 -10.36 -14.58 19.43
N PRO A 301 -11.39 -13.97 20.05
CA PRO A 301 -12.64 -13.70 19.35
C PRO A 301 -12.48 -12.88 18.06
N THR A 302 -11.49 -12.00 18.00
CA THR A 302 -11.26 -11.08 16.87
C THR A 302 -9.92 -11.29 16.15
N GLN A 303 -8.98 -12.04 16.74
CA GLN A 303 -7.62 -12.16 16.23
C GLN A 303 -7.33 -13.51 15.57
N PHE A 304 -6.61 -13.44 14.45
CA PHE A 304 -6.17 -14.57 13.63
C PHE A 304 -4.66 -14.47 13.46
N GLU A 305 -3.95 -15.56 13.73
CA GLU A 305 -2.48 -15.65 13.68
C GLU A 305 -2.04 -16.54 12.52
N VAL A 306 -0.94 -16.14 11.88
CA VAL A 306 -0.15 -16.96 10.96
C VAL A 306 1.29 -16.95 11.45
N ARG A 307 1.96 -18.10 11.36
CA ARG A 307 3.38 -18.24 11.69
C ARG A 307 4.11 -19.04 10.62
N HIS A 308 5.27 -18.55 10.22
CA HIS A 308 6.17 -19.22 9.29
C HIS A 308 7.61 -19.11 9.79
N ALA A 309 8.41 -20.12 9.51
CA ALA A 309 9.86 -20.09 9.71
C ALA A 309 10.56 -20.11 8.36
N ASN A 310 11.66 -19.38 8.23
CA ASN A 310 12.40 -19.20 6.96
C ASN A 310 11.46 -18.77 5.82
N PHE A 311 10.67 -17.74 6.08
CA PHE A 311 9.62 -17.26 5.20
C PHE A 311 10.18 -16.32 4.14
N THR A 312 9.96 -16.63 2.87
CA THR A 312 10.20 -15.69 1.77
C THR A 312 8.84 -15.21 1.26
N PRO A 313 8.43 -13.96 1.54
CA PRO A 313 7.17 -13.43 1.05
C PRO A 313 7.22 -13.31 -0.48
N THR A 314 6.23 -13.91 -1.15
CA THR A 314 6.12 -13.93 -2.62
C THR A 314 4.97 -13.07 -3.15
N ARG A 315 4.16 -12.53 -2.24
CA ARG A 315 3.01 -11.67 -2.53
C ARG A 315 2.71 -10.79 -1.33
N ASP A 316 2.06 -9.67 -1.62
CA ASP A 316 1.58 -8.75 -0.61
C ASP A 316 0.32 -9.27 0.09
N LEU A 317 0.08 -8.73 1.28
CA LEU A 317 -1.07 -9.07 2.08
C LEU A 317 -2.19 -8.08 1.81
N ASN A 318 -3.35 -8.63 1.47
CA ASN A 318 -4.58 -7.88 1.22
C ASN A 318 -5.61 -8.42 2.21
N VAL A 319 -6.08 -7.57 3.11
CA VAL A 319 -7.02 -7.94 4.18
C VAL A 319 -8.36 -7.26 3.92
N LEU A 320 -9.40 -8.08 3.81
CA LEU A 320 -10.79 -7.64 3.81
C LEU A 320 -11.38 -7.84 5.20
N ILE A 321 -11.90 -6.76 5.79
CA ILE A 321 -12.74 -6.78 6.98
C ILE A 321 -14.14 -6.36 6.54
N VAL A 322 -15.10 -7.30 6.53
CA VAL A 322 -16.51 -6.98 6.34
C VAL A 322 -17.08 -6.58 7.69
N GLN A 323 -17.26 -5.28 7.90
CA GLN A 323 -17.68 -4.68 9.15
C GLN A 323 -19.18 -4.82 9.34
N GLY A 324 -19.61 -5.25 10.52
CA GLY A 324 -21.02 -5.35 10.89
C GLY A 324 -21.39 -4.26 11.87
N ASP A 325 -22.28 -3.35 11.45
CA ASP A 325 -22.83 -2.29 12.28
C ASP A 325 -24.29 -2.59 12.61
N ARG A 326 -24.69 -2.37 13.87
CA ARG A 326 -26.11 -2.35 14.26
C ARG A 326 -26.59 -0.91 14.12
N TYR A 327 -27.63 -0.69 13.33
CA TYR A 327 -28.39 0.54 13.46
C TYR A 327 -29.21 0.43 14.75
N GLU A 328 -28.97 1.34 15.70
CA GLU A 328 -29.92 1.65 16.76
C GLU A 328 -31.13 2.40 16.19
#